data_AF-A0A822HDZ9-F1
#
_entry.id   AF-A0A822HDZ9-F1
#
_cell.length_a   1.000
_cell.length_b   1.000
_cell.length_c   1.000
_cell.angle_alpha   90.00
_cell.angle_beta   90.00
_cell.angle_gamma   90.00
#
_symmetry.space_group_name_H-M   'P 1'
#
loop_
_entity.id
_entity.type
_entity.pdbx_description
1 polymer ?
#
loop_
_entity_poly.entity_id
_entity_poly.type
_entity_poly.pdbx_seq_one_letter_code
_entity_poly.pdbx_strand_id
1 'polypeptide(L)'
;MSTTKDRNVAKQFAKNNLTHREKQHGEIVKLSTLCTYEIINARTALNIESISEYRDEKEVLVGPYSAFIILKVHKVTSNYVEIDLRECEKLSCQDRDENDDFDDD
;
A
#
# COMPACT_ATOMS: atom_id res chain seq x y z
N MET A 1 -1.07 6.88 -4.66
CA MET A 1 -1.85 5.64 -4.42
C MET A 1 -3.26 6.04 -4.04
N SER A 2 -4.29 5.56 -4.75
CA SER A 2 -5.70 5.82 -4.37
C SER A 2 -6.15 4.81 -3.33
N THR A 3 -6.88 5.30 -2.32
CA THR A 3 -7.32 4.56 -1.14
C THR A 3 -8.68 5.05 -0.68
N THR A 4 -9.33 4.33 0.23
CA THR A 4 -10.66 4.68 0.73
C THR A 4 -10.74 4.45 2.24
N LYS A 5 -11.53 5.28 2.93
CA LYS A 5 -11.90 5.06 4.33
C LYS A 5 -12.99 3.98 4.49
N ASP A 6 -13.69 3.63 3.41
CA ASP A 6 -14.73 2.63 3.42
C ASP A 6 -14.16 1.24 3.09
N ARG A 7 -14.13 0.37 4.10
CA ARG A 7 -13.62 -0.98 3.96
C ARG A 7 -14.40 -1.81 2.93
N ASN A 8 -15.69 -1.56 2.75
CA ASN A 8 -16.51 -2.31 1.80
C ASN A 8 -16.12 -1.96 0.36
N VAL A 9 -15.88 -0.68 0.09
CA VAL A 9 -15.38 -0.20 -1.21
C VAL A 9 -14.01 -0.83 -1.49
N ALA A 10 -13.06 -0.75 -0.54
CA ALA A 10 -11.74 -1.37 -0.69
C ALA A 10 -11.81 -2.89 -0.98
N LYS A 11 -12.73 -3.61 -0.30
CA LYS A 11 -12.97 -5.04 -0.54
C LYS A 11 -13.46 -5.33 -1.95
N GLN A 12 -14.28 -4.47 -2.54
CA GLN A 12 -14.75 -4.66 -3.92
C GLN A 12 -13.56 -4.58 -4.89
N PHE A 13 -12.70 -3.57 -4.76
CA PHE A 13 -11.49 -3.45 -5.57
C PHE A 13 -10.51 -4.63 -5.37
N ALA A 14 -10.32 -5.09 -4.14
CA ALA A 14 -9.45 -6.24 -3.86
C ALA A 14 -9.99 -7.53 -4.51
N LYS A 15 -11.30 -7.77 -4.42
CA LYS A 15 -11.95 -9.01 -4.90
C LYS A 15 -12.18 -9.05 -6.41
N ASN A 16 -12.33 -7.90 -7.06
CA ASN A 16 -12.56 -7.82 -8.51
C ASN A 16 -11.43 -8.46 -9.34
N ASN A 17 -10.23 -8.62 -8.78
CA ASN A 17 -9.11 -9.28 -9.44
C ASN A 17 -9.16 -10.82 -9.40
N LEU A 18 -10.12 -11.42 -8.69
CA LEU A 18 -10.26 -12.88 -8.55
C LEU A 18 -11.16 -13.53 -9.60
N THR A 19 -11.96 -12.75 -10.34
CA THR A 19 -12.93 -13.25 -11.34
C THR A 19 -12.29 -13.61 -12.68
N HIS A 20 -11.13 -13.03 -13.03
CA HIS A 20 -10.36 -13.43 -14.23
C HIS A 20 -9.46 -14.66 -13.93
N ARG A 21 -10.09 -15.82 -13.79
CA ARG A 21 -9.44 -17.14 -13.85
C ARG A 21 -9.22 -17.54 -15.32
N GLU A 22 -8.21 -16.96 -15.96
CA GLU A 22 -7.72 -17.56 -17.20
C GLU A 22 -6.99 -18.86 -16.84
N LYS A 23 -7.64 -19.98 -17.14
CA LYS A 23 -7.03 -21.31 -17.08
C LYS A 23 -5.92 -21.37 -18.12
N GLN A 24 -4.68 -21.12 -17.72
CA GLN A 24 -3.50 -21.53 -18.49
C GLN A 24 -2.70 -22.54 -17.67
N HIS A 25 -2.31 -23.63 -18.33
CA HIS A 25 -1.51 -24.72 -17.76
C HIS A 25 -0.27 -24.18 -17.03
N GLY A 26 -0.10 -24.52 -15.75
CA GLY A 26 1.00 -24.06 -14.89
C GLY A 26 0.58 -22.93 -13.94
N GLU A 27 -0.31 -23.23 -12.99
CA GLU A 27 -1.08 -22.28 -12.18
C GLU A 27 -0.26 -21.15 -11.52
N ILE A 28 -0.31 -19.95 -12.11
CA ILE A 28 -0.02 -18.71 -11.39
C ILE A 28 -1.24 -18.42 -10.51
N VAL A 29 -1.14 -18.70 -9.21
CA VAL A 29 -2.19 -18.35 -8.23
C VAL A 29 -2.24 -16.83 -8.11
N LYS A 30 -3.27 -16.18 -8.68
CA LYS A 30 -3.53 -14.75 -8.44
C LYS A 30 -3.89 -14.53 -6.97
N LEU A 31 -3.00 -13.85 -6.25
CA LEU A 31 -3.23 -13.42 -4.87
C LEU A 31 -4.00 -12.09 -4.88
N SER A 32 -5.11 -12.05 -4.15
CA SER A 32 -5.84 -10.81 -3.85
C SER A 32 -5.41 -10.30 -2.47
N THR A 33 -5.23 -8.98 -2.37
CA THR A 33 -4.72 -8.33 -1.16
C THR A 33 -5.63 -7.18 -0.77
N LEU A 34 -6.00 -7.11 0.50
CA LEU A 34 -6.60 -5.93 1.12
C LEU A 34 -5.60 -5.31 2.08
N CYS A 35 -5.13 -4.11 1.78
CA CYS A 35 -4.27 -3.36 2.68
C CYS A 35 -5.11 -2.46 3.58
N THR A 36 -4.93 -2.57 4.89
CA THR A 36 -5.33 -1.53 5.85
C THR A 36 -4.09 -0.74 6.22
N TYR A 37 -4.20 0.57 6.39
CA TYR A 37 -3.04 1.41 6.62
C TYR A 37 -3.34 2.51 7.64
N GLU A 38 -2.30 2.91 8.37
CA GLU A 38 -2.28 4.07 9.24
C GLU A 38 -1.35 5.13 8.64
N ILE A 39 -1.89 6.34 8.42
CA ILE A 39 -1.13 7.53 8.01
C ILE A 39 -0.71 8.27 9.27
N ILE A 40 0.58 8.55 9.40
CA ILE A 40 1.13 9.28 10.53
C ILE A 40 1.50 10.72 10.14
N ASN A 41 1.79 10.96 8.87
CA ASN A 41 2.06 12.29 8.34
C ASN A 41 0.84 12.84 7.61
N ALA A 42 0.13 13.79 8.23
CA ALA A 42 -1.06 14.39 7.62
C ALA A 42 -0.82 15.07 6.25
N ARG A 43 0.44 15.35 5.87
CA ARG A 43 0.79 15.97 4.58
C ARG A 43 0.90 14.97 3.42
N THR A 44 0.96 13.67 3.71
CA THR A 44 1.11 12.63 2.69
C THR A 44 -0.24 12.05 2.25
N ALA A 45 -1.34 12.44 2.89
CA ALA A 45 -2.68 11.99 2.53
C ALA A 45 -3.61 13.19 2.28
N LEU A 46 -4.28 13.18 1.13
CA LEU A 46 -5.26 14.18 0.75
C LEU A 46 -6.65 13.53 0.71
N ASN A 47 -7.56 14.00 1.56
CA ASN A 47 -8.97 13.62 1.44
C ASN A 47 -9.59 14.38 0.26
N ILE A 48 -10.05 13.65 -0.75
CA ILE A 48 -10.65 14.24 -1.96
C ILE A 48 -12.15 13.95 -2.07
N GLU A 49 -12.76 13.38 -1.03
CA GLU A 49 -14.19 13.08 -0.93
C GLU A 49 -15.09 14.25 -1.39
N SER A 50 -14.77 15.49 -1.00
CA SER A 50 -15.61 16.65 -1.31
C SER A 50 -15.56 17.08 -2.78
N ILE A 51 -14.50 16.72 -3.50
CA ILE A 51 -14.26 17.12 -4.90
C ILE A 51 -14.43 15.96 -5.88
N SER A 52 -14.54 14.73 -5.39
CA SER A 52 -14.82 13.55 -6.22
C SER A 52 -16.28 13.52 -6.69
N GLU A 53 -16.49 13.00 -7.89
CA GLU A 53 -17.82 12.65 -8.41
C GLU A 53 -18.45 11.52 -7.58
N TYR A 54 -17.63 10.61 -7.04
CA TYR A 54 -18.05 9.44 -6.26
C TYR A 54 -17.79 9.66 -4.75
N ARG A 55 -18.52 10.59 -4.14
CA ARG A 55 -18.33 10.98 -2.74
C ARG A 55 -18.47 9.83 -1.74
N ASP A 56 -19.38 8.89 -2.04
CA ASP A 56 -19.64 7.73 -1.18
C ASP A 56 -18.44 6.79 -1.05
N GLU A 57 -17.48 6.86 -1.98
CA GLU A 57 -16.23 6.09 -1.90
C GLU A 57 -15.28 6.62 -0.84
N LYS A 58 -15.48 7.83 -0.29
CA LYS A 58 -14.63 8.43 0.76
C LYS A 58 -13.14 8.36 0.41
N GLU A 59 -12.83 8.74 -0.82
CA GLU A 59 -11.51 8.57 -1.41
C GLU A 59 -10.45 9.45 -0.73
N VAL A 60 -9.30 8.83 -0.49
CA VAL A 60 -8.08 9.47 0.02
C VAL A 60 -6.94 9.16 -0.95
N LEU A 61 -6.25 10.21 -1.41
CA LEU A 61 -5.05 10.07 -2.21
C LEU A 61 -3.82 10.12 -1.30
N VAL A 62 -3.06 9.03 -1.29
CA VAL A 62 -1.74 9.01 -0.67
C VAL A 62 -0.70 9.48 -1.69
N GLY A 63 0.11 10.44 -1.28
CA GLY A 63 1.14 11.11 -2.08
C GLY A 63 2.18 10.13 -2.63
N PRO A 64 2.82 10.50 -3.76
CA PRO A 64 3.87 9.68 -4.35
C PRO A 64 5.04 9.51 -3.36
N TYR A 65 5.74 8.38 -3.47
CA TYR A 65 6.90 8.03 -2.63
C TYR A 65 6.61 7.84 -1.13
N SER A 66 5.35 7.81 -0.71
CA SER A 66 4.99 7.38 0.64
C SER A 66 5.40 5.92 0.86
N ALA A 67 6.18 5.66 1.90
CA ALA A 67 6.65 4.33 2.26
C ALA A 67 5.84 3.79 3.44
N PHE A 68 5.61 2.47 3.45
CA PHE A 68 4.86 1.79 4.49
C PHE A 68 5.64 0.57 4.99
N ILE A 69 5.66 0.38 6.31
CA ILE A 69 6.08 -0.87 6.94
C ILE A 69 4.91 -1.83 7.04
N ILE A 70 5.17 -3.12 6.82
CA ILE A 70 4.22 -4.19 7.08
C ILE A 70 4.25 -4.50 8.58
N LEU A 71 3.13 -4.27 9.25
CA LEU A 71 2.97 -4.61 10.66
C LEU A 71 2.53 -6.07 10.83
N LYS A 72 1.58 -6.51 9.99
CA LYS A 72 1.02 -7.85 10.08
C LYS A 72 0.47 -8.32 8.73
N VAL A 73 0.58 -9.62 8.50
CA VAL A 73 -0.05 -10.30 7.35
C VAL A 73 -1.02 -11.34 7.89
N HIS A 74 -2.29 -11.21 7.50
CA HIS A 74 -3.35 -12.14 7.85
C HIS A 74 -3.75 -12.94 6.62
N LYS A 75 -3.45 -14.24 6.63
CA LYS A 75 -3.93 -15.15 5.58
C LYS A 75 -5.38 -15.53 5.86
N VAL A 76 -6.29 -15.05 5.03
CA VAL A 76 -7.73 -15.32 5.19
C VAL A 76 -8.13 -16.56 4.40
N THR A 77 -7.67 -16.68 3.15
CA THR A 77 -7.81 -17.89 2.33
C THR A 77 -6.49 -18.19 1.60
N SER A 78 -6.45 -19.26 0.78
CA SER A 78 -5.26 -19.60 -0.02
C SER A 78 -4.84 -18.49 -0.99
N ASN A 79 -5.79 -17.67 -1.44
CA ASN A 79 -5.62 -16.64 -2.46
C ASN A 79 -6.06 -15.24 -2.01
N TYR A 80 -6.34 -15.02 -0.73
CA TYR A 80 -6.75 -13.73 -0.18
C TYR A 80 -6.02 -13.45 1.13
N VAL A 81 -5.29 -12.33 1.16
CA VAL A 81 -4.53 -11.87 2.33
C VAL A 81 -4.96 -10.46 2.70
N GLU A 82 -4.96 -10.17 4.00
CA GLU A 82 -5.10 -8.82 4.52
C GLU A 82 -3.77 -8.39 5.13
N ILE A 83 -3.32 -7.18 4.81
CA ILE A 83 -2.03 -6.66 5.26
C ILE A 83 -2.28 -5.38 6.03
N ASP A 84 -1.78 -5.33 7.26
CA ASP A 84 -1.81 -4.14 8.08
C ASP A 84 -0.50 -3.37 7.87
N LEU A 85 -0.62 -2.11 7.49
CA LEU A 85 0.47 -1.23 7.13
C LEU A 85 0.50 -0.01 8.06
N ARG A 86 1.70 0.55 8.26
CA ARG A 86 1.86 1.88 8.85
C ARG A 86 2.85 2.66 8.03
N GLU A 87 2.54 3.92 7.77
CA GLU A 87 3.45 4.82 7.06
C GLU A 87 4.77 4.97 7.82
N CYS A 88 5.88 5.07 7.09
CA CYS A 88 7.20 5.32 7.69
C CYS A 88 7.38 6.81 8.05
N GLU A 89 7.91 7.09 9.23
CA GLU A 89 8.47 8.42 9.51
C GLU A 89 9.79 8.53 8.74
N LYS A 90 9.90 9.51 7.83
CA LYS A 90 11.09 9.85 7.00
C LYS A 90 12.08 8.68 6.76
N LEU A 91 12.20 8.23 5.51
CA LEU A 91 13.36 7.44 5.07
C LEU A 91 14.64 8.22 5.40
N SER A 92 15.33 7.87 6.49
CA SER A 92 16.60 8.49 6.84
C SER A 92 17.63 7.99 5.83
N CYS A 93 18.09 8.87 4.94
CA CYS A 93 19.29 8.65 4.14
C CYS A 93 20.50 8.69 5.10
N GLN A 94 20.74 7.62 5.84
CA GLN A 94 21.99 7.40 6.57
C GLN A 94 22.65 6.13 6.03
N ASP A 95 22.91 6.14 4.73
CA ASP A 95 23.94 5.32 4.09
C ASP A 95 24.90 6.29 3.38
N ARG A 96 25.73 6.97 4.18
CA ARG A 96 26.97 7.57 3.73
C ARG A 96 28.02 7.20 4.77
N ASP A 97 28.53 5.97 4.65
CA ASP A 97 29.88 5.69 5.12
C ASP A 97 30.84 6.42 4.17
N GLU A 98 31.09 7.69 4.50
CA GLU A 98 32.26 8.43 4.01
C GLU A 98 33.50 7.82 4.68
N ASN A 99 34.05 6.76 4.11
CA ASN A 99 35.43 6.35 4.34
C ASN A 99 36.20 6.53 3.02
N ASP A 100 36.39 7.79 2.62
CA ASP A 100 37.50 8.18 1.75
C ASP A 100 38.73 8.39 2.64
N ASP A 101 39.38 7.29 3.06
CA ASP A 101 40.71 7.33 3.64
C ASP A 101 41.73 7.52 2.51
N PHE A 102 41.97 8.78 2.14
CA PHE A 102 43.19 9.19 1.44
C PHE A 102 44.29 9.35 2.49
N ASP A 103 45.09 8.30 2.71
CA ASP A 103 46.41 8.42 3.34
C ASP A 103 47.44 8.73 2.24
N ASP A 104 47.78 10.01 2.11
CA ASP A 104 49.03 10.49 1.50
C ASP A 104 49.99 10.82 2.67
N ASP A 105 51.00 9.99 2.88
CA ASP A 105 52.32 10.33 3.47
C ASP A 105 53.38 9.26 3.12
#